data_AF-A0A7W8T6L4-F1
#
_entry.id   AF-A0A7W8T6L4-F1
#
_cell.length_a   1.000
_cell.length_b   1.000
_cell.length_c   1.000
_cell.angle_alpha   90.00
_cell.angle_beta   90.00
_cell.angle_gamma   90.00
#
_symmetry.space_group_name_H-M   'P 1'
#
loop_
_entity.id
_entity.type
_entity.pdbx_description
1 polymer ?
#
loop_
_entity_poly.entity_id
_entity_poly.type
_entity_poly.pdbx_seq_one_letter_code
_entity_poly.pdbx_strand_id
1 'polypeptide(L)'
;MSLKDETFDQQAMRTMLPAFNAEVARKLGEIVVNIASRRSLPVAVSVVHPRSALFYCALEGSCADNGQWIRRKENTVFHFGRSSLEVGLMFAHEGWSLPSHGLSGRDYTLFGGGVPLRVANAGVVGAVSVSGLDHVKDHELVIEALCWHLGIPHIDCVLSYPRRAPHAVE
;
A
#
# COMPACT_ATOMS: atom_id res chain seq x y z
N MET A 1 24.59 0.08 -3.37
CA MET A 1 23.66 1.13 -3.82
C MET A 1 23.11 1.77 -2.55
N SER A 2 23.34 3.06 -2.31
CA SER A 2 22.88 3.70 -1.07
C SER A 2 21.36 3.80 -1.12
N LEU A 3 20.68 3.16 -0.17
CA LEU A 3 19.24 3.35 0.03
C LEU A 3 19.02 4.84 0.34
N LYS A 4 18.00 5.44 -0.28
CA LYS A 4 17.61 6.81 0.04
C LYS A 4 16.61 6.78 1.19
N ASP A 5 16.75 7.73 2.12
CA ASP A 5 15.70 7.99 3.11
C ASP A 5 14.56 8.74 2.43
N GLU A 6 13.36 8.14 2.43
CA GLU A 6 12.13 8.74 1.92
C GLU A 6 11.07 8.68 3.03
N THR A 7 10.32 9.77 3.23
CA THR A 7 9.16 9.78 4.12
C THR A 7 7.91 9.28 3.39
N PHE A 8 6.92 8.80 4.14
CA PHE A 8 5.62 8.40 3.55
C PHE A 8 4.92 9.56 2.84
N ASP A 9 5.07 10.79 3.34
CA ASP A 9 4.51 11.98 2.68
C ASP A 9 5.17 12.26 1.33
N GLN A 10 6.50 12.14 1.24
CA GLN A 10 7.24 12.28 -0.03
C GLN A 10 6.81 11.21 -1.04
N GLN A 11 6.69 9.96 -0.59
CA GLN A 11 6.21 8.85 -1.42
C GLN A 11 4.77 9.09 -1.90
N ALA A 12 3.87 9.52 -1.00
CA ALA A 12 2.48 9.81 -1.33
C ALA A 12 2.35 10.98 -2.31
N MET A 13 3.17 12.02 -2.17
CA MET A 13 3.17 13.17 -3.09
C MET A 13 3.63 12.78 -4.50
N ARG A 14 4.73 12.03 -4.63
CA ARG A 14 5.23 11.63 -5.95
C ARG A 14 4.40 10.56 -6.64
N THR A 15 3.57 9.82 -5.90
CA THR A 15 2.69 8.77 -6.44
C THR A 15 1.24 9.22 -6.65
N MET A 16 0.96 10.53 -6.59
CA MET A 16 -0.35 11.07 -6.94
C MET A 16 -0.68 10.84 -8.42
N LEU A 17 -1.89 10.36 -8.67
CA LEU A 17 -2.44 10.15 -10.01
C LEU A 17 -3.04 11.45 -10.57
N PRO A 18 -2.91 11.70 -11.89
CA PRO A 18 -3.64 12.79 -12.55
C PRO A 18 -5.16 12.60 -12.52
N ALA A 19 -5.61 11.34 -12.61
CA ALA A 19 -7.02 10.93 -12.54
C ALA A 19 -7.12 9.45 -12.15
N PHE A 20 -8.28 9.02 -11.68
CA PHE A 20 -8.56 7.62 -11.37
C PHE A 20 -9.90 7.18 -11.95
N ASN A 21 -9.87 6.10 -12.73
CA ASN A 21 -11.03 5.47 -13.34
C ASN A 21 -10.75 3.97 -13.55
N ALA A 22 -11.72 3.22 -14.09
CA ALA A 22 -11.56 1.78 -14.33
C ALA A 22 -10.40 1.43 -15.27
N GLU A 23 -10.09 2.28 -16.26
CA GLU A 23 -8.96 2.04 -17.16
C GLU A 23 -7.61 2.19 -16.44
N VAL A 24 -7.47 3.23 -15.61
CA VAL A 24 -6.29 3.41 -14.75
C VAL A 24 -6.14 2.24 -13.79
N ALA A 25 -7.23 1.80 -13.16
CA ALA A 25 -7.21 0.64 -12.27
C ALA A 25 -6.77 -0.64 -12.98
N ARG A 26 -7.31 -0.93 -14.17
CA ARG A 26 -6.90 -2.07 -15.00
C ARG A 26 -5.41 -2.00 -15.36
N LYS A 27 -4.93 -0.85 -15.84
CA LYS A 27 -3.52 -0.64 -16.20
C LYS A 27 -2.59 -0.87 -15.00
N LEU A 28 -2.93 -0.33 -13.83
CA LEU A 28 -2.16 -0.53 -12.60
C LEU A 28 -2.09 -2.01 -12.22
N GLY A 29 -3.24 -2.70 -12.24
CA GLY A 29 -3.31 -4.14 -11.98
C GLY A 29 -2.44 -4.95 -12.95
N GLU A 30 -2.52 -4.67 -14.25
CA GLU A 30 -1.71 -5.32 -15.29
C GLU A 30 -0.21 -5.07 -15.09
N ILE A 31 0.20 -3.86 -14.68
CA ILE A 31 1.60 -3.56 -14.37
C ILE A 31 2.09 -4.46 -13.23
N VAL A 32 1.33 -4.57 -12.13
CA VAL A 32 1.69 -5.46 -11.01
C VAL A 32 1.80 -6.91 -11.49
N VAL A 33 0.81 -7.41 -12.24
CA VAL A 33 0.82 -8.78 -12.80
C VAL A 33 2.07 -9.01 -13.65
N ASN A 34 2.43 -8.04 -14.51
CA ASN A 34 3.60 -8.15 -15.38
C ASN A 34 4.91 -8.19 -14.59
N ILE A 35 5.07 -7.32 -13.59
CA ILE A 35 6.27 -7.31 -12.72
C ILE A 35 6.37 -8.63 -11.96
N ALA A 36 5.27 -9.05 -11.34
CA ALA A 36 5.21 -10.27 -10.54
C ALA A 36 5.47 -11.53 -11.40
N SER A 37 4.87 -11.62 -12.58
CA SER A 37 5.08 -12.76 -13.49
C SER A 37 6.52 -12.87 -13.97
N ARG A 38 7.16 -11.75 -14.34
CA ARG A 38 8.58 -11.73 -14.76
C ARG A 38 9.54 -12.14 -13.65
N ARG A 39 9.14 -11.95 -12.40
CA ARG A 39 9.91 -12.27 -11.19
C ARG A 39 9.44 -13.55 -10.50
N SER A 40 8.49 -14.27 -11.08
CA SER A 40 7.86 -15.47 -10.51
C SER A 40 7.37 -15.27 -9.07
N LEU A 41 6.74 -14.13 -8.79
CA LEU A 41 6.26 -13.78 -7.44
C LEU A 41 4.85 -14.34 -7.21
N PRO A 42 4.62 -15.10 -6.11
CA PRO A 42 3.35 -15.74 -5.81
C PRO A 42 2.37 -14.78 -5.13
N VAL A 43 1.94 -13.74 -5.83
CA VAL A 43 1.11 -12.66 -5.27
C VAL A 43 -0.31 -12.64 -5.82
N ALA A 44 -1.24 -12.11 -5.02
CA ALA A 44 -2.49 -11.56 -5.51
C ALA A 44 -2.44 -10.03 -5.48
N VAL A 45 -3.13 -9.40 -6.42
CA VAL A 45 -3.28 -7.94 -6.53
C VAL A 45 -4.75 -7.56 -6.65
N SER A 46 -5.11 -6.44 -6.05
CA SER A 46 -6.42 -5.81 -6.12
C SER A 46 -6.28 -4.31 -6.34
N VAL A 47 -7.15 -3.75 -7.18
CA VAL A 47 -7.31 -2.30 -7.33
C VAL A 47 -8.78 -1.96 -7.19
N VAL A 48 -9.09 -1.09 -6.23
CA VAL A 48 -10.45 -0.81 -5.80
C VAL A 48 -10.74 0.68 -5.74
N HIS A 49 -11.97 1.03 -6.08
CA HIS A 49 -12.62 2.25 -5.63
C HIS A 49 -13.39 1.93 -4.33
N PRO A 50 -13.63 2.87 -3.40
CA PRO A 50 -14.33 2.59 -2.13
C PRO A 50 -15.66 1.83 -2.22
N ARG A 51 -16.31 1.87 -3.40
CA ARG A 51 -17.61 1.23 -3.66
C ARG A 51 -17.55 0.04 -4.62
N SER A 52 -16.41 -0.26 -5.21
CA SER A 52 -16.33 -1.29 -6.26
C SER A 52 -14.91 -1.79 -6.49
N ALA A 53 -14.75 -3.11 -6.59
CA ALA A 53 -13.53 -3.70 -7.12
C ALA A 53 -13.44 -3.43 -8.62
N LEU A 54 -12.29 -2.96 -9.08
CA LEU A 54 -12.06 -2.59 -10.49
C LEU A 54 -11.08 -3.55 -11.17
N PHE A 55 -10.19 -4.18 -10.40
CA PHE A 55 -9.26 -5.20 -10.87
C PHE A 55 -8.93 -6.16 -9.73
N TYR A 56 -8.85 -7.46 -10.04
CA TYR A 56 -8.31 -8.47 -9.14
C TYR A 56 -7.62 -9.56 -9.95
N CYS A 57 -6.44 -10.00 -9.53
CA CYS A 57 -5.75 -11.14 -10.12
C CYS A 57 -4.91 -11.86 -9.06
N ALA A 58 -5.11 -13.16 -8.93
CA ALA A 58 -4.27 -14.05 -8.14
C ALA A 58 -3.33 -14.81 -9.09
N LEU A 59 -2.02 -14.68 -8.90
CA LEU A 59 -1.03 -15.38 -9.74
C LEU A 59 -0.75 -16.78 -9.19
N GLU A 60 -0.16 -17.63 -10.05
CA GLU A 60 0.29 -18.97 -9.68
C GLU A 60 1.16 -18.95 -8.41
N GLY A 61 0.93 -19.90 -7.51
CA GLY A 61 1.62 -20.00 -6.23
C GLY A 61 1.08 -19.08 -5.11
N SER A 62 0.19 -18.13 -5.40
CA SER A 62 -0.56 -17.42 -4.35
C SER A 62 -1.53 -18.36 -3.62
N CYS A 63 -1.93 -18.02 -2.40
CA CYS A 63 -2.81 -18.84 -1.57
C CYS A 63 -4.18 -18.18 -1.33
N ALA A 64 -5.16 -18.98 -0.92
CA ALA A 64 -6.54 -18.52 -0.69
C ALA A 64 -6.64 -17.38 0.34
N ASP A 65 -5.70 -17.31 1.29
CA ASP A 65 -5.68 -16.27 2.32
C ASP A 65 -5.27 -14.89 1.79
N ASN A 66 -4.61 -14.80 0.62
CA ASN A 66 -4.17 -13.51 0.07
C ASN A 66 -5.35 -12.55 -0.18
N GLY A 67 -6.51 -13.07 -0.59
CA GLY A 67 -7.72 -12.25 -0.74
C GLY A 67 -8.19 -11.61 0.58
N GLN A 68 -8.10 -12.34 1.70
CA GLN A 68 -8.44 -11.81 3.02
C GLN A 68 -7.43 -10.78 3.50
N TRP A 69 -6.14 -11.01 3.26
CA TRP A 69 -5.10 -10.03 3.54
C TRP A 69 -5.29 -8.74 2.75
N ILE A 70 -5.59 -8.84 1.46
CA ILE A 70 -5.93 -7.70 0.59
C ILE A 70 -7.10 -6.90 1.18
N ARG A 71 -8.22 -7.56 1.51
CA ARG A 71 -9.39 -6.89 2.13
C ARG A 71 -9.00 -6.13 3.40
N ARG A 72 -8.19 -6.74 4.28
CA ARG A 72 -7.74 -6.09 5.53
C ARG A 72 -6.85 -4.88 5.26
N LYS A 73 -5.95 -4.97 4.28
CA LYS A 73 -5.07 -3.86 3.87
C LYS A 73 -5.89 -2.70 3.31
N GLU A 74 -6.86 -2.98 2.44
CA GLU A 74 -7.78 -1.99 1.88
C GLU A 74 -8.60 -1.28 2.97
N ASN A 75 -9.14 -2.04 3.93
CA ASN A 75 -9.86 -1.47 5.07
C ASN A 75 -8.97 -0.53 5.89
N THR A 76 -7.72 -0.91 6.19
CA THR A 76 -6.75 -0.03 6.85
C THR A 76 -6.50 1.22 6.02
N VAL A 77 -6.28 1.09 4.71
CA VAL A 77 -6.04 2.22 3.81
C VAL A 77 -7.19 3.21 3.84
N PHE A 78 -8.42 2.73 3.70
CA PHE A 78 -9.60 3.61 3.68
C PHE A 78 -9.93 4.21 5.04
N HIS A 79 -9.68 3.50 6.14
CA HIS A 79 -9.96 4.01 7.49
C HIS A 79 -8.98 5.12 7.90
N PHE A 80 -7.69 4.95 7.62
CA PHE A 80 -6.65 5.91 8.03
C PHE A 80 -6.26 6.91 6.93
N GLY A 81 -6.69 6.67 5.69
CA GLY A 81 -6.28 7.47 4.54
C GLY A 81 -4.77 7.43 4.29
N ARG A 82 -4.08 6.36 4.72
CA ARG A 82 -2.62 6.16 4.71
C ARG A 82 -2.29 4.76 4.21
N SER A 83 -1.05 4.48 3.84
CA SER A 83 -0.68 3.11 3.47
C SER A 83 -0.76 2.18 4.69
N SER A 84 -1.06 0.90 4.48
CA SER A 84 -1.14 -0.06 5.60
C SER A 84 0.22 -0.25 6.29
N LEU A 85 1.33 -0.04 5.56
CA LEU A 85 2.69 -0.05 6.12
C LEU A 85 2.93 1.16 7.04
N GLU A 86 2.57 2.35 6.59
CA GLU A 86 2.68 3.59 7.37
C GLU A 86 1.89 3.50 8.67
N VAL A 87 0.64 3.01 8.59
CA VAL A 87 -0.21 2.81 9.77
C VAL A 87 0.43 1.81 10.73
N GLY A 88 0.98 0.70 10.21
CA GLY A 88 1.68 -0.28 11.04
C GLY A 88 2.87 0.32 11.79
N LEU A 89 3.71 1.10 11.11
CA LEU A 89 4.85 1.77 11.74
C LEU A 89 4.43 2.84 12.75
N MET A 90 3.38 3.60 12.44
CA MET A 90 2.78 4.57 13.37
C MET A 90 2.27 3.87 14.64
N PHE A 91 1.52 2.77 14.49
CA PHE A 91 1.00 2.01 15.63
C PHE A 91 2.13 1.43 16.48
N ALA A 92 3.15 0.86 15.84
CA ALA A 92 4.33 0.33 16.54
C ALA A 92 5.07 1.43 17.30
N HIS A 93 5.25 2.61 16.69
CA HIS A 93 5.92 3.76 17.30
C HIS A 93 5.18 4.26 18.55
N GLU A 94 3.84 4.34 18.49
CA GLU A 94 3.01 4.82 19.60
C GLU A 94 2.66 3.71 20.62
N GLY A 95 3.09 2.45 20.40
CA GLY A 95 2.72 1.32 21.25
C GLY A 95 1.22 0.97 21.19
N TRP A 96 0.55 1.33 20.09
CA TRP A 96 -0.87 1.10 19.89
C TRP A 96 -1.18 -0.28 19.31
N SER A 97 -2.44 -0.67 19.45
CA SER A 97 -2.97 -1.90 18.86
C SER A 97 -4.30 -1.62 18.16
N LEU A 98 -4.72 -2.51 17.26
CA LEU A 98 -6.03 -2.39 16.62
C LEU A 98 -7.17 -2.31 17.67
N PRO A 99 -7.21 -3.15 18.72
CA PRO A 99 -8.24 -3.05 19.75
C PRO A 99 -8.24 -1.73 20.52
N SER A 100 -7.08 -1.09 20.74
CA SER A 100 -7.03 0.22 21.42
C SER A 100 -7.68 1.34 20.60
N HIS A 101 -7.96 1.09 19.32
CA HIS A 101 -8.69 1.99 18.41
C HIS A 101 -10.10 1.46 18.07
N GLY A 102 -10.59 0.44 18.77
CA GLY A 102 -11.88 -0.19 18.48
C GLY A 102 -11.91 -1.00 17.18
N LEU A 103 -10.73 -1.36 16.64
CA LEU A 103 -10.59 -2.10 15.39
C LEU A 103 -10.26 -3.58 15.67
N SER A 104 -10.76 -4.47 14.81
CA SER A 104 -10.50 -5.90 14.88
C SER A 104 -9.46 -6.35 13.85
N GLY A 105 -8.51 -7.20 14.26
CA GLY A 105 -7.57 -7.86 13.34
C GLY A 105 -8.24 -8.78 12.30
N ARG A 106 -9.53 -9.09 12.46
CA ARG A 106 -10.33 -9.77 11.44
C ARG A 106 -10.55 -8.90 10.21
N ASP A 107 -10.71 -7.60 10.42
CA ASP A 107 -11.10 -6.62 9.40
C ASP A 107 -9.98 -5.66 9.02
N TYR A 108 -8.99 -5.48 9.89
CA TYR A 108 -7.87 -4.56 9.69
C TYR A 108 -6.54 -5.27 9.86
N THR A 109 -5.50 -4.70 9.25
CA THR A 109 -4.13 -5.17 9.45
C THR A 109 -3.16 -4.01 9.56
N LEU A 110 -2.06 -4.24 10.27
CA LEU A 110 -0.91 -3.34 10.39
C LEU A 110 0.25 -3.77 9.48
N PHE A 111 0.02 -4.76 8.60
CA PHE A 111 1.01 -5.21 7.63
C PHE A 111 0.89 -4.42 6.32
N GLY A 112 2.05 -4.11 5.74
CA GLY A 112 2.21 -3.39 4.48
C GLY A 112 1.63 -4.09 3.25
N GLY A 113 1.51 -3.35 2.16
CA GLY A 113 1.03 -3.85 0.87
C GLY A 113 -0.29 -3.24 0.40
N GLY A 114 -0.96 -2.42 1.21
CA GLY A 114 -2.07 -1.56 0.76
C GLY A 114 -1.61 -0.11 0.66
N VAL A 115 -1.84 0.53 -0.49
CA VAL A 115 -1.44 1.92 -0.76
C VAL A 115 -2.64 2.73 -1.27
N PRO A 116 -2.90 3.93 -0.71
CA PRO A 116 -3.97 4.80 -1.19
C PRO A 116 -3.65 5.34 -2.59
N LEU A 117 -4.64 5.29 -3.48
CA LEU A 117 -4.61 6.01 -4.76
C LEU A 117 -5.14 7.42 -4.52
N ARG A 118 -4.29 8.41 -4.76
CA ARG A 118 -4.61 9.83 -4.54
C ARG A 118 -4.72 10.57 -5.86
N VAL A 119 -5.66 11.52 -5.94
CA VAL A 119 -5.74 12.48 -7.04
C VAL A 119 -5.71 13.89 -6.44
N ALA A 120 -4.97 14.80 -7.08
CA ALA A 120 -4.84 16.18 -6.61
C ALA A 120 -6.23 16.82 -6.44
N ASN A 121 -6.45 17.49 -5.30
CA ASN A 121 -7.72 18.13 -4.92
C ASN A 121 -8.93 17.18 -4.69
N ALA A 122 -8.79 15.87 -4.94
CA ALA A 122 -9.85 14.88 -4.68
C ALA A 122 -9.55 13.98 -3.47
N GLY A 123 -8.30 13.95 -3.00
CA GLY A 123 -7.89 13.12 -1.87
C GLY A 123 -7.72 11.65 -2.25
N VAL A 124 -8.04 10.74 -1.32
CA VAL A 124 -7.98 9.29 -1.57
C VAL A 124 -9.21 8.86 -2.36
N VAL A 125 -8.99 8.35 -3.57
CA VAL A 125 -10.05 7.95 -4.51
C VAL A 125 -10.14 6.44 -4.72
N GLY A 126 -9.16 5.69 -4.20
CA GLY A 126 -9.08 4.24 -4.32
C GLY A 126 -7.92 3.68 -3.51
N ALA A 127 -7.71 2.37 -3.64
CA ALA A 127 -6.56 1.68 -3.08
C ALA A 127 -6.05 0.64 -4.07
N VAL A 128 -4.74 0.42 -4.05
CA VAL A 128 -4.10 -0.73 -4.69
C VAL A 128 -3.45 -1.56 -3.59
N SER A 129 -3.68 -2.86 -3.64
CA SER A 129 -3.24 -3.80 -2.61
C SER A 129 -2.61 -5.04 -3.22
N VAL A 130 -1.47 -5.45 -2.67
CA VAL A 130 -0.79 -6.69 -3.01
C VAL A 130 -0.66 -7.56 -1.76
N SER A 131 -0.76 -8.88 -1.92
CA SER A 131 -0.45 -9.85 -0.87
C SER A 131 0.20 -11.10 -1.45
N GLY A 132 1.29 -11.53 -0.82
CA GLY A 132 1.96 -12.81 -1.13
C GLY A 132 3.45 -12.83 -0.77
N LEU A 133 4.03 -11.67 -0.50
CA LEU A 133 5.42 -11.52 -0.07
C LEU A 133 5.51 -11.16 1.42
N ASP A 134 6.74 -10.89 1.88
CA ASP A 134 6.94 -10.09 3.08
C ASP A 134 6.22 -8.74 2.93
N HIS A 135 5.59 -8.26 3.99
CA HIS A 135 4.67 -7.12 3.90
C HIS A 135 5.32 -5.80 3.47
N VAL A 136 6.63 -5.63 3.70
CA VAL A 136 7.38 -4.48 3.18
C VAL A 136 7.56 -4.62 1.67
N LYS A 137 7.89 -5.83 1.19
CA LYS A 137 8.02 -6.13 -0.24
C LYS A 137 6.70 -6.04 -0.99
N ASP A 138 5.59 -6.42 -0.36
CA ASP A 138 4.25 -6.19 -0.92
C ASP A 138 4.02 -4.69 -1.16
N HIS A 139 4.40 -3.83 -0.20
CA HIS A 139 4.28 -2.38 -0.32
C HIS A 139 5.19 -1.83 -1.42
N GLU A 140 6.45 -2.23 -1.43
CA GLU A 140 7.43 -1.83 -2.46
C GLU A 140 6.94 -2.19 -3.87
N LEU A 141 6.39 -3.39 -4.08
CA LEU A 141 5.86 -3.81 -5.38
C LEU A 141 4.72 -2.91 -5.86
N VAL A 142 3.86 -2.45 -4.94
CA VAL A 142 2.80 -1.49 -5.26
C VAL A 142 3.38 -0.13 -5.65
N ILE A 143 4.37 0.36 -4.91
CA ILE A 143 5.04 1.63 -5.23
C ILE A 143 5.76 1.55 -6.56
N GLU A 144 6.44 0.43 -6.85
CA GLU A 144 7.07 0.18 -8.14
C GLU A 144 6.06 0.26 -9.29
N ALA A 145 4.91 -0.41 -9.15
CA ALA A 145 3.85 -0.36 -10.16
C ALA A 145 3.29 1.05 -10.37
N LEU A 146 3.12 1.84 -9.30
CA LEU A 146 2.73 3.25 -9.40
C LEU A 146 3.78 4.09 -10.13
N CYS A 147 5.07 3.87 -9.85
CA CYS A 147 6.15 4.55 -10.56
C CYS A 147 6.12 4.26 -12.07
N TRP A 148 5.99 2.98 -12.43
CA TRP A 148 5.84 2.56 -13.83
C TRP A 148 4.63 3.20 -14.51
N HIS A 149 3.48 3.24 -13.83
CA HIS A 149 2.27 3.86 -14.37
C HIS A 149 2.42 5.36 -14.61
N LEU A 150 3.10 6.05 -13.70
CA LEU A 150 3.34 7.50 -13.76
C LEU A 150 4.52 7.88 -14.66
N GLY A 151 5.30 6.92 -15.14
CA GLY A 151 6.51 7.19 -15.92
C GLY A 151 7.63 7.86 -15.11
N ILE A 152 7.67 7.65 -13.80
CA ILE A 152 8.70 8.18 -12.90
C ILE A 152 9.66 7.06 -12.45
N PRO A 153 10.92 7.37 -12.10
CA PRO A 153 11.84 6.36 -11.60
C PRO A 153 11.36 5.72 -10.30
N HIS A 154 11.40 4.38 -10.23
CA HIS A 154 11.34 3.69 -8.94
C HIS A 154 12.68 3.85 -8.22
N ILE A 155 12.62 4.13 -6.91
CA ILE A 155 13.79 4.28 -6.06
C ILE A 155 13.61 3.29 -4.92
N ASP A 156 14.62 2.44 -4.71
CA ASP A 156 14.67 1.60 -3.51
C ASP A 156 14.97 2.51 -2.32
N CYS A 157 13.97 2.64 -1.44
CA CYS A 157 14.01 3.55 -0.29
C CYS A 157 13.84 2.77 1.01
N VAL A 158 14.50 3.24 2.07
CA VAL A 158 14.12 2.86 3.43
C VAL A 158 13.06 3.85 3.88
N LEU A 159 11.84 3.36 4.06
CA LEU A 159 10.76 4.16 4.62
C LEU A 159 10.97 4.27 6.13
N SER A 160 11.19 5.49 6.60
CA SER A 160 11.30 5.78 8.03
C SER A 160 10.09 6.60 8.49
N TYR A 161 9.57 6.24 9.66
CA TYR A 161 8.67 7.12 10.41
C TYR A 161 9.54 8.09 11.21
N PRO A 162 9.29 9.42 11.18
CA PRO A 162 10.12 10.36 11.91
C PRO A 162 10.09 10.04 13.41
N ARG A 163 11.27 9.83 14.01
CA ARG A 163 11.38 9.73 15.47
C ARG A 163 10.89 11.04 16.08
N ARG A 164 9.91 10.98 16.98
CA ARG A 164 9.59 12.14 17.83
C ARG A 164 10.84 12.47 18.64
N ALA A 165 11.20 13.75 18.75
CA ALA A 165 12.11 14.17 19.82
C ALA A 165 11.51 13.69 21.16
N PRO A 166 12.31 13.17 22.10
CA PRO A 166 11.78 12.74 23.39
C PRO A 166 11.00 13.91 23.99
N HIS A 167 9.77 13.64 24.40
CA HIS A 167 8.99 14.61 25.18
C HIS A 167 9.85 15.04 26.35
N ALA A 168 10.19 16.33 26.41
CA ALA A 168 10.74 16.91 27.62
C ALA A 168 9.66 16.71 28.69
N VAL A 169 9.94 15.80 29.62
CA VAL A 169 9.16 15.66 30.83
C VAL A 169 9.50 16.89 31.66
N GLU A 170 8.57 17.84 31.75
CA GLU A 170 8.55 18.83 32.84
C GLU A 170 8.00 18.19 34.11
#